data_AF-A0A2U1PCT1-F1
#
_entry.id   AF-A0A2U1PCT1-F1
#
_cell.length_a   1.000
_cell.length_b   1.000
_cell.length_c   1.000
_cell.angle_alpha   90.00
_cell.angle_beta   90.00
_cell.angle_gamma   90.00
#
_symmetry.space_group_name_H-M   'P 1'
#
loop_
_entity.id
_entity.type
_entity.pdbx_description
1 polymer ?
#
loop_
_entity_poly.entity_id
_entity_poly.type
_entity_poly.pdbx_seq_one_letter_code
_entity_poly.pdbx_strand_id
1 'polypeptide(L)'
;MSDSPMKKLKEEETTNGSAVNGGNISSVIPGWFSEISPMWPGEAHSLKVEKILFQGKSDYQDVMVFQSATYGKVLVLDGVIQLTERDECAYQEMITHLPLCSIPNPKKVLVIGGGDGGVLREVARHSSVEHIDICEIDQMVVDVSKDYFPDVAVGYEAPCHTPCWSAFLKGLPKKEVMMPVIVDSSDFR
;
A
#
# COMPACT_ATOMS: atom_id res chain seq x y z
N MET A 1 -23.22 69.39 -20.63
CA MET A 1 -22.79 69.90 -19.31
C MET A 1 -23.72 69.33 -18.26
N SER A 2 -23.29 68.25 -17.61
CA SER A 2 -23.56 67.93 -16.20
C SER A 2 -22.84 66.61 -15.91
N ASP A 3 -22.00 66.65 -14.88
CA ASP A 3 -20.90 65.75 -14.51
C ASP A 3 -21.24 64.26 -14.24
N SER A 4 -20.25 63.43 -14.60
CA SER A 4 -19.61 62.28 -13.89
C SER A 4 -20.08 61.89 -12.47
N PRO A 5 -19.84 60.63 -11.98
CA PRO A 5 -18.58 59.91 -12.22
C PRO A 5 -18.64 58.39 -12.50
N MET A 6 -17.55 57.97 -13.14
CA MET A 6 -17.02 56.60 -13.24
C MET A 6 -17.20 55.77 -11.97
N LYS A 7 -17.70 54.54 -12.13
CA LYS A 7 -17.30 53.40 -11.30
C LYS A 7 -16.60 52.38 -12.19
N LYS A 8 -15.27 52.32 -12.06
CA LYS A 8 -14.45 51.20 -12.51
C LYS A 8 -15.00 49.94 -11.85
N LEU A 9 -15.44 48.98 -12.66
CA LEU A 9 -15.60 47.61 -12.21
C LEU A 9 -14.19 47.07 -11.95
N LYS A 10 -13.90 46.80 -10.68
CA LYS A 10 -12.68 46.12 -10.27
C LYS A 10 -12.70 44.72 -10.86
N GLU A 11 -11.59 44.33 -11.46
CA GLU A 11 -11.20 42.94 -11.60
C GLU A 11 -11.25 42.31 -10.21
N GLU A 12 -12.20 41.39 -10.00
CA GLU A 12 -12.15 40.48 -8.87
C GLU A 12 -11.18 39.37 -9.24
N GLU A 13 -9.99 39.44 -8.64
CA GLU A 13 -9.12 38.30 -8.41
C GLU A 13 -9.98 37.16 -7.85
N THR A 14 -10.21 36.12 -8.65
CA THR A 14 -10.65 34.83 -8.11
C THR A 14 -9.50 34.30 -7.27
N THR A 15 -9.64 34.55 -5.98
CA THR A 15 -8.78 34.07 -4.90
C THR A 15 -8.64 32.56 -4.98
N ASN A 16 -7.39 32.13 -5.20
CA ASN A 16 -6.91 30.83 -4.74
C ASN A 16 -7.30 30.64 -3.27
N GLY A 17 -7.85 29.47 -2.92
CA GLY A 17 -8.01 29.12 -1.52
C GLY A 17 -9.08 28.11 -1.17
N SER A 18 -9.36 27.09 -2.00
CA SER A 18 -9.95 25.87 -1.47
C SER A 18 -8.85 25.07 -0.77
N ALA A 19 -8.67 25.33 0.52
CA ALA A 19 -7.87 24.52 1.41
C ALA A 19 -8.43 23.10 1.42
N VAL A 20 -7.73 22.19 0.73
CA VAL A 20 -8.03 20.77 0.79
C VAL A 20 -7.49 20.26 2.11
N ASN A 21 -8.39 20.01 3.07
CA ASN A 21 -8.09 19.24 4.26
C ASN A 21 -7.95 17.77 3.83
N GLY A 22 -6.70 17.35 3.58
CA GLY A 22 -6.33 15.96 3.30
C GLY A 22 -4.82 15.85 3.47
N GLY A 23 -4.38 15.31 4.61
CA GLY A 23 -2.98 15.23 4.99
C GLY A 23 -2.14 14.40 3.99
N ASN A 24 -0.85 14.74 3.94
CA ASN A 24 0.27 13.98 3.35
C ASN A 24 0.70 14.28 1.90
N ILE A 25 0.15 15.31 1.23
CA ILE A 25 0.84 15.95 0.10
C ILE A 25 1.66 17.11 0.65
N SER A 26 2.94 17.23 0.25
CA SER A 26 3.81 18.31 0.72
C SER A 26 3.20 19.66 0.34
N SER A 27 2.79 20.42 1.35
CA SER A 27 2.19 21.76 1.18
C SER A 27 3.21 22.80 0.67
N VAL A 28 4.50 22.48 0.68
CA VAL A 28 5.60 23.40 0.36
C VAL A 28 6.03 23.29 -1.10
N ILE A 29 6.00 22.10 -1.71
CA ILE A 29 6.39 21.89 -3.11
C ILE A 29 5.26 21.17 -3.86
N PRO A 30 4.53 21.88 -4.74
CA PRO A 30 3.41 21.29 -5.47
C PRO A 30 3.78 20.02 -6.24
N GLY A 31 2.93 18.99 -6.09
CA GLY A 31 3.06 17.70 -6.77
C GLY A 31 4.17 16.81 -6.23
N TRP A 32 4.55 16.95 -4.97
CA TRP A 32 5.40 15.99 -4.26
C TRP A 32 4.62 15.37 -3.10
N PHE A 33 4.67 14.05 -3.01
CA PHE A 33 4.26 13.30 -1.83
C PHE A 33 5.47 13.20 -0.91
N SER A 34 5.29 13.45 0.38
CA SER A 34 6.35 13.33 1.39
C SER A 34 5.86 12.45 2.51
N GLU A 35 6.51 11.30 2.67
CA GLU A 35 6.28 10.37 3.77
C GLU A 35 6.89 10.95 5.04
N ILE A 36 6.02 11.27 6.02
CA ILE A 36 6.39 11.85 7.30
C ILE A 36 5.65 11.08 8.38
N SER A 37 6.38 10.55 9.37
CA SER A 37 5.80 9.80 10.49
C SER A 37 6.42 10.18 11.83
N PRO A 38 5.66 10.11 12.93
CA PRO A 38 6.21 10.21 14.28
C PRO A 38 7.27 9.14 14.59
N MET A 39 7.29 8.02 13.86
CA MET A 39 8.27 6.94 14.07
C MET A 39 9.68 7.28 13.57
N TRP A 40 9.82 8.23 12.65
CA TRP A 40 11.10 8.74 12.15
C TRP A 40 11.13 10.28 12.19
N PRO A 41 11.28 10.87 13.40
CA PRO A 41 11.23 12.32 13.54
C PRO A 41 12.46 12.98 12.93
N GLY A 42 12.24 14.01 12.10
CA GLY A 42 13.31 14.84 11.52
C GLY A 42 13.77 14.42 10.12
N GLU A 43 13.18 13.36 9.56
CA GLU A 43 13.46 12.87 8.22
C GLU A 43 12.17 12.63 7.44
N ALA A 44 12.27 12.65 6.10
CA ALA A 44 11.16 12.37 5.20
C ALA A 44 11.68 11.90 3.84
N HIS A 45 11.01 10.91 3.25
CA HIS A 45 11.23 10.50 1.87
C HIS A 45 10.17 11.11 0.97
N SER A 46 10.59 11.73 -0.14
CA SER A 46 9.66 12.44 -1.04
C SER A 46 9.71 11.89 -2.46
N LEU A 47 8.54 11.60 -3.02
CA LEU A 47 8.37 11.14 -4.39
C LEU A 47 7.56 12.16 -5.19
N LYS A 48 8.04 12.47 -6.41
CA LYS A 48 7.31 13.34 -7.33
C LYS A 48 6.08 12.60 -7.84
N VAL A 49 4.90 13.20 -7.63
CA VAL A 49 3.61 12.65 -8.07
C VAL A 49 3.32 13.13 -9.48
N GLU A 50 3.07 12.20 -10.40
CA GLU A 50 2.54 12.52 -11.73
C GLU A 50 1.01 12.58 -11.70
N LYS A 51 0.38 11.59 -11.08
CA LYS A 51 -1.08 11.47 -11.03
C LYS A 51 -1.53 10.64 -9.83
N ILE A 52 -2.54 11.12 -9.11
CA ILE A 52 -3.25 10.30 -8.12
C ILE A 52 -4.21 9.37 -8.88
N LEU A 53 -4.09 8.07 -8.64
CA LEU A 53 -4.88 7.03 -9.29
C LEU A 53 -6.09 6.65 -8.44
N PHE A 54 -5.90 6.56 -7.13
CA PHE A 54 -6.93 6.25 -6.16
C PHE A 54 -6.65 6.95 -4.83
N GLN A 55 -7.70 7.37 -4.14
CA GLN A 55 -7.63 7.81 -2.75
C GLN A 55 -8.95 7.48 -2.06
N GLY A 56 -8.89 6.80 -0.92
CA GLY A 56 -10.04 6.34 -0.16
C GLY A 56 -9.69 6.14 1.30
N LYS A 57 -10.71 5.88 2.12
CA LYS A 57 -10.56 5.51 3.52
C LYS A 57 -11.40 4.26 3.75
N SER A 58 -10.76 3.19 4.21
CA SER A 58 -11.43 1.96 4.63
C SER A 58 -11.86 2.06 6.10
N ASP A 59 -12.46 1.00 6.63
CA ASP A 59 -12.71 0.89 8.08
C ASP A 59 -11.43 0.80 8.91
N TYR A 60 -10.28 0.60 8.27
CA TYR A 60 -8.98 0.35 8.91
C TYR A 60 -8.01 1.52 8.75
N GLN A 61 -7.91 2.11 7.55
CA GLN A 61 -6.84 3.06 7.21
C GLN A 61 -7.18 3.95 6.01
N ASP A 62 -6.40 5.02 5.84
CA ASP A 62 -6.40 5.82 4.61
C ASP A 62 -5.56 5.12 3.53
N VAL A 63 -6.16 4.87 2.36
CA VAL A 63 -5.55 4.15 1.23
C VAL A 63 -5.35 5.11 0.07
N MET A 64 -4.13 5.19 -0.47
CA MET A 64 -3.83 6.01 -1.64
C MET A 64 -2.94 5.26 -2.63
N VAL A 65 -3.24 5.40 -3.91
CA VAL A 65 -2.38 4.96 -5.00
C VAL A 65 -2.08 6.14 -5.91
N PHE A 66 -0.82 6.32 -6.24
CA PHE A 66 -0.41 7.33 -7.21
C PHE A 66 0.66 6.81 -8.16
N GLN A 67 0.67 7.36 -9.37
CA GLN A 67 1.77 7.25 -10.31
C GLN A 67 2.86 8.22 -9.90
N SER A 68 4.05 7.71 -9.58
CA SER A 68 5.24 8.51 -9.35
C SER A 68 6.01 8.73 -10.66
N ALA A 69 6.84 9.78 -10.69
CA ALA A 69 7.63 10.12 -11.87
C ALA A 69 8.77 9.13 -12.18
N THR A 70 9.27 8.40 -11.17
CA THR A 70 10.49 7.60 -11.32
C THR A 70 10.47 6.25 -10.60
N TYR A 71 9.41 5.93 -9.84
CA TYR A 71 9.27 4.69 -9.07
C TYR A 71 8.06 3.83 -9.51
N GLY A 72 7.39 4.22 -10.61
CA GLY A 72 6.17 3.54 -11.04
C GLY A 72 4.98 3.90 -10.15
N LYS A 73 4.01 2.99 -10.04
CA LYS A 73 2.89 3.12 -9.10
C LYS A 73 3.35 2.90 -7.66
N VAL A 74 2.73 3.61 -6.74
CA VAL A 74 3.06 3.61 -5.31
C VAL A 74 1.78 3.40 -4.51
N LEU A 75 1.80 2.43 -3.59
CA LEU A 75 0.75 2.21 -2.60
C LEU A 75 1.14 2.88 -1.29
N VAL A 76 0.22 3.66 -0.72
CA VAL A 76 0.39 4.34 0.55
C VAL A 76 -0.78 4.02 1.46
N LEU A 77 -0.46 3.64 2.70
CA LEU A 77 -1.42 3.38 3.77
C LEU A 77 -1.12 4.31 4.96
N ASP A 78 -2.11 5.06 5.42
CA ASP A 78 -1.99 6.05 6.52
C ASP A 78 -0.83 7.06 6.36
N GLY A 79 -0.44 7.34 5.10
CA GLY A 79 0.68 8.23 4.77
C GLY A 79 2.06 7.58 4.75
N VAL A 80 2.14 6.26 4.94
CA VAL A 80 3.36 5.46 4.87
C VAL A 80 3.37 4.67 3.56
N ILE A 81 4.46 4.76 2.81
CA ILE A 81 4.69 4.01 1.58
C ILE A 81 4.81 2.54 1.94
N GLN A 82 3.94 1.71 1.35
CA GLN A 82 4.00 0.26 1.54
C GLN A 82 4.84 -0.41 0.46
N LEU A 83 4.69 0.03 -0.79
CA LEU A 83 5.47 -0.48 -1.91
C LEU A 83 5.60 0.55 -3.02
N THR A 84 6.63 0.37 -3.85
CA THR A 84 6.72 0.95 -5.19
C THR A 84 7.02 -0.15 -6.20
N GLU A 85 6.50 -0.05 -7.42
CA GLU A 85 6.79 -1.03 -8.48
C GLU A 85 8.29 -1.16 -8.79
N ARG A 86 9.07 -0.11 -8.51
CA ARG A 86 10.50 -0.09 -8.83
C ARG A 86 11.37 -0.89 -7.87
N ASP A 87 10.97 -1.00 -6.60
CA ASP A 87 11.81 -1.60 -5.54
C ASP A 87 11.10 -2.65 -4.68
N GLU A 88 9.82 -2.96 -4.94
CA GLU A 88 9.07 -4.00 -4.21
C GLU A 88 9.80 -5.35 -4.18
N CYS A 89 10.55 -5.70 -5.24
CA CYS A 89 11.26 -6.96 -5.34
C CYS A 89 12.25 -7.15 -4.20
N ALA A 90 12.93 -6.09 -3.76
CA ALA A 90 13.91 -6.17 -2.69
C ALA A 90 13.26 -6.58 -1.36
N TYR A 91 12.08 -6.05 -1.05
CA TYR A 91 11.35 -6.42 0.16
C TYR A 91 10.71 -7.80 0.03
N GLN A 92 9.92 -8.01 -1.03
CA GLN A 92 9.09 -9.20 -1.22
C GLN A 92 9.95 -10.47 -1.39
N GLU A 93 11.04 -10.40 -2.16
CA GLU A 93 11.96 -11.53 -2.32
C GLU A 93 12.65 -11.85 -0.98
N MET A 94 13.09 -10.85 -0.23
CA MET A 94 13.82 -11.07 1.01
C MET A 94 12.93 -11.63 2.11
N ILE A 95 11.76 -11.02 2.35
CA ILE A 95 10.85 -11.50 3.40
C ILE A 95 10.32 -12.90 3.11
N THR A 96 10.27 -13.30 1.84
CA THR A 96 9.80 -14.62 1.40
C THR A 96 10.91 -15.66 1.35
N HIS A 97 11.99 -15.39 0.64
CA HIS A 97 13.02 -16.40 0.37
C HIS A 97 13.95 -16.64 1.55
N LEU A 98 14.20 -15.66 2.41
CA LEU A 98 14.99 -15.89 3.62
C LEU A 98 14.42 -17.03 4.48
N PRO A 99 13.13 -17.02 4.90
CA PRO A 99 12.59 -18.13 5.68
C PRO A 99 12.40 -19.40 4.84
N LEU A 100 11.89 -19.31 3.60
CA LEU A 100 11.54 -20.50 2.82
C LEU A 100 12.74 -21.27 2.28
N CYS A 101 13.86 -20.60 2.01
CA CYS A 101 15.11 -21.27 1.62
C CYS A 101 15.88 -21.86 2.82
N SER A 102 15.49 -21.51 4.06
CA SER A 102 16.14 -21.98 5.29
C SER A 102 15.55 -23.29 5.84
N ILE A 103 14.53 -23.83 5.18
CA ILE A 103 13.80 -25.03 5.57
C ILE A 103 13.63 -25.99 4.38
N PRO A 104 13.70 -27.30 4.59
CA PRO A 104 13.53 -28.25 3.50
C PRO A 104 12.04 -28.39 3.12
N ASN A 105 11.74 -28.20 1.83
CA ASN A 105 10.44 -28.51 1.21
C ASN A 105 9.21 -27.96 1.96
N PRO A 106 9.09 -26.63 2.18
CA PRO A 106 7.89 -26.06 2.77
C PRO A 106 6.65 -26.46 1.99
N LYS A 107 5.65 -27.01 2.67
CA LYS A 107 4.40 -27.51 2.07
C LYS A 107 3.22 -26.56 2.25
N LYS A 108 3.12 -25.97 3.43
CA LYS A 108 2.08 -25.02 3.80
C LYS A 108 2.74 -23.76 4.31
N VAL A 109 2.29 -22.59 3.88
CA VAL A 109 2.82 -21.28 4.29
C VAL A 109 1.65 -20.40 4.73
N LEU A 110 1.85 -19.62 5.79
CA LEU A 110 0.93 -18.56 6.19
C LEU A 110 1.56 -17.21 5.94
N VAL A 111 0.81 -16.33 5.28
CA VAL A 111 1.12 -14.91 5.12
C VAL A 111 0.11 -14.11 5.92
N ILE A 112 0.58 -13.24 6.82
CA ILE A 112 -0.22 -12.29 7.56
C ILE A 112 0.06 -10.91 6.97
N GLY A 113 -0.98 -10.22 6.52
CA GLY A 113 -0.86 -9.06 5.64
C GLY A 113 -0.58 -9.48 4.19
N GLY A 114 0.25 -8.72 3.48
CA GLY A 114 0.57 -8.98 2.07
C GLY A 114 -0.57 -8.64 1.11
N GLY A 115 -1.35 -7.61 1.45
CA GLY A 115 -2.52 -7.15 0.69
C GLY A 115 -2.26 -6.81 -0.79
N ASP A 116 -0.99 -6.60 -1.18
CA ASP A 116 -0.58 -6.34 -2.56
C ASP A 116 -0.51 -7.60 -3.44
N GLY A 117 -0.36 -8.79 -2.83
CA GLY A 117 -0.17 -10.07 -3.50
C GLY A 117 1.28 -10.41 -3.90
N GLY A 118 2.23 -9.52 -3.72
CA GLY A 118 3.62 -9.71 -4.14
C GLY A 118 4.35 -10.76 -3.31
N VAL A 119 4.14 -10.79 -1.99
CA VAL A 119 4.64 -11.90 -1.15
C VAL A 119 4.04 -13.24 -1.60
N LEU A 120 2.75 -13.30 -1.97
CA LEU A 120 2.13 -14.52 -2.48
C LEU A 120 2.76 -14.98 -3.80
N ARG A 121 3.06 -14.05 -4.71
CA ARG A 121 3.76 -14.30 -5.97
C ARG A 121 5.12 -14.96 -5.71
N GLU A 122 5.88 -14.46 -4.74
CA GLU A 122 7.20 -15.00 -4.40
C GLU A 122 7.11 -16.36 -3.70
N VAL A 123 6.11 -16.57 -2.83
CA VAL A 123 5.87 -17.88 -2.18
C VAL A 123 5.52 -18.94 -3.24
N ALA A 124 4.71 -18.59 -4.24
CA ALA A 124 4.29 -19.49 -5.30
C ALA A 124 5.45 -19.98 -6.21
N ARG A 125 6.63 -19.35 -6.16
CA ARG A 125 7.82 -19.83 -6.87
C ARG A 125 8.40 -21.12 -6.27
N HIS A 126 8.09 -21.43 -5.02
CA HIS A 126 8.55 -22.64 -4.35
C HIS A 126 7.67 -23.82 -4.73
N SER A 127 8.14 -24.66 -5.66
CA SER A 127 7.37 -25.81 -6.18
C SER A 127 6.97 -26.86 -5.12
N SER A 128 7.60 -26.83 -3.94
CA SER A 128 7.20 -27.69 -2.82
C SER A 128 5.92 -27.22 -2.13
N VAL A 129 5.58 -25.94 -2.24
CA VAL A 129 4.42 -25.32 -1.58
C VAL A 129 3.15 -25.80 -2.26
N GLU A 130 2.26 -26.38 -1.46
CA GLU A 130 0.98 -26.93 -1.88
C GLU A 130 -0.18 -26.03 -1.45
N HIS A 131 0.01 -25.22 -0.40
CA HIS A 131 -1.04 -24.37 0.15
C HIS A 131 -0.49 -23.08 0.76
N ILE A 132 -1.13 -21.95 0.42
CA ILE A 132 -0.82 -20.63 0.96
C ILE A 132 -2.08 -20.11 1.65
N ASP A 133 -2.01 -19.90 2.97
CA ASP A 133 -3.04 -19.16 3.70
C ASP A 133 -2.62 -17.69 3.74
N ILE A 134 -3.50 -16.77 3.37
CA ILE A 134 -3.27 -15.32 3.54
C ILE A 134 -4.35 -14.70 4.41
N CYS A 135 -3.92 -13.90 5.39
CA CYS A 135 -4.81 -13.13 6.25
C CYS A 135 -4.58 -11.63 6.04
N GLU A 136 -5.35 -11.03 5.14
CA GLU A 136 -5.46 -9.57 4.99
C GLU A 136 -6.73 -9.10 5.70
N ILE A 137 -6.63 -8.03 6.50
CA ILE A 137 -7.75 -7.48 7.26
C ILE A 137 -8.56 -6.48 6.44
N ASP A 138 -7.90 -5.75 5.53
CA ASP A 138 -8.48 -4.67 4.77
C ASP A 138 -8.74 -5.09 3.32
N GLN A 139 -10.01 -5.41 3.02
CA GLN A 139 -10.44 -5.78 1.68
C GLN A 139 -10.19 -4.66 0.65
N MET A 140 -10.20 -3.39 1.07
CA MET A 140 -9.92 -2.27 0.17
C MET A 140 -8.49 -2.35 -0.37
N VAL A 141 -7.53 -2.77 0.46
CA VAL A 141 -6.13 -2.92 0.03
C VAL A 141 -6.02 -4.01 -1.04
N VAL A 142 -6.70 -5.14 -0.86
CA VAL A 142 -6.71 -6.23 -1.85
C VAL A 142 -7.32 -5.79 -3.17
N ASP A 143 -8.48 -5.12 -3.12
CA ASP A 143 -9.21 -4.72 -4.32
C ASP A 143 -8.44 -3.64 -5.10
N VAL A 144 -7.92 -2.63 -4.39
CA VAL A 144 -7.06 -1.59 -4.96
C VAL A 144 -5.79 -2.20 -5.55
N SER A 145 -5.20 -3.20 -4.89
CA SER A 145 -4.00 -3.85 -5.39
C SER A 145 -4.26 -4.62 -6.69
N LYS A 146 -5.40 -5.31 -6.79
CA LYS A 146 -5.81 -5.97 -8.04
C LYS A 146 -6.08 -5.00 -9.18
N ASP A 147 -6.70 -3.85 -8.87
CA ASP A 147 -7.06 -2.86 -9.88
C ASP A 147 -5.83 -2.09 -10.42
N TYR A 148 -4.88 -1.75 -9.55
CA TYR A 148 -3.76 -0.87 -9.90
C TYR A 148 -2.42 -1.59 -10.04
N PHE A 149 -2.22 -2.74 -9.43
CA PHE A 149 -0.96 -3.49 -9.43
C PHE A 149 -1.15 -4.93 -9.93
N PRO A 150 -1.65 -5.15 -11.16
CA PRO A 150 -1.99 -6.50 -11.64
C PRO A 150 -0.78 -7.46 -11.67
N ASP A 151 0.42 -6.96 -11.98
CA ASP A 151 1.65 -7.77 -12.02
C ASP A 151 2.13 -8.22 -10.63
N VAL A 152 1.66 -7.55 -9.57
CA VAL A 152 1.91 -7.87 -8.16
C VAL A 152 0.80 -8.76 -7.64
N ALA A 153 -0.45 -8.35 -7.88
CA ALA A 153 -1.66 -9.03 -7.46
C ALA A 153 -1.89 -10.39 -8.13
N VAL A 154 -1.12 -10.74 -9.17
CA VAL A 154 -1.08 -12.10 -9.75
C VAL A 154 -0.83 -13.18 -8.71
N GLY A 155 -0.20 -12.85 -7.57
CA GLY A 155 -0.04 -13.78 -6.45
C GLY A 155 -1.37 -14.29 -5.87
N TYR A 156 -2.47 -13.55 -6.03
CA TYR A 156 -3.82 -14.00 -5.66
C TYR A 156 -4.43 -15.02 -6.63
N GLU A 157 -3.82 -15.26 -7.80
CA GLU A 157 -4.25 -16.33 -8.72
C GLU A 157 -3.74 -17.71 -8.28
N ALA A 158 -2.70 -17.76 -7.43
CA ALA A 158 -2.26 -19.00 -6.83
C ALA A 158 -3.39 -19.61 -5.96
N PRO A 159 -3.37 -20.92 -5.66
CA PRO A 159 -4.34 -21.54 -4.75
C PRO A 159 -4.16 -21.04 -3.31
N CYS A 160 -4.54 -19.78 -3.05
CA CYS A 160 -4.52 -19.16 -1.74
C CYS A 160 -5.91 -19.23 -1.12
N HIS A 161 -5.97 -19.62 0.16
CA HIS A 161 -7.19 -19.44 0.93
C HIS A 161 -7.05 -18.11 1.67
N THR A 162 -8.11 -17.29 1.65
CA THR A 162 -8.24 -16.07 2.46
C THR A 162 -9.10 -16.37 3.69
N PRO A 163 -8.60 -17.08 4.72
CA PRO A 163 -9.33 -17.16 5.96
C PRO A 163 -9.37 -15.75 6.57
N CYS A 164 -10.56 -15.26 6.92
CA CYS A 164 -10.62 -14.04 7.71
C CYS A 164 -9.81 -14.25 9.00
N TRP A 165 -9.15 -13.21 9.50
CA TRP A 165 -8.27 -13.29 10.68
C TRP A 165 -8.90 -14.09 11.84
N SER A 166 -10.19 -13.86 12.09
CA SER A 166 -10.94 -14.54 13.14
C SER A 166 -11.22 -16.03 12.87
N ALA A 167 -11.35 -16.42 11.60
CA ALA A 167 -11.51 -17.81 11.20
C ALA A 167 -10.17 -18.56 11.24
N PHE A 168 -9.08 -17.89 10.84
CA PHE A 168 -7.73 -18.44 10.91
C PHE A 168 -7.33 -18.82 12.34
N LEU A 169 -7.44 -17.89 13.30
CA LEU A 169 -7.08 -18.15 14.70
C LEU A 169 -7.87 -19.31 15.33
N LYS A 170 -9.13 -19.50 14.90
CA LYS A 170 -9.98 -20.62 15.36
C LYS A 170 -9.63 -21.94 14.67
N GLY A 171 -9.08 -21.88 13.46
CA GLY A 171 -8.71 -23.04 12.63
C GLY A 171 -7.28 -23.54 12.84
N LEU A 172 -6.44 -22.83 13.60
CA LEU A 172 -5.06 -23.23 13.87
C LEU A 172 -5.02 -24.65 14.49
N PRO A 173 -4.26 -25.59 13.89
CA PRO A 173 -4.14 -26.94 14.43
C PRO A 173 -3.48 -26.87 15.82
N LYS A 174 -4.07 -27.58 16.79
CA LYS A 174 -3.54 -27.68 18.18
C LYS A 174 -2.23 -28.47 18.31
N LYS A 175 -1.64 -28.91 17.19
CA LYS A 175 -0.40 -29.70 17.15
C LYS A 175 0.65 -28.96 16.32
N GLU A 176 1.90 -29.12 16.75
CA GLU A 176 3.13 -28.60 16.14
C GLU A 176 3.25 -29.03 14.67
N VAL A 177 2.65 -28.27 13.76
CA VAL A 177 3.07 -28.24 12.37
C VAL A 177 4.04 -27.07 12.28
N MET A 178 5.31 -27.36 12.00
CA MET A 178 6.29 -26.32 11.65
C MET A 178 5.89 -25.73 10.30
N MET A 179 5.00 -24.74 10.35
CA MET A 179 4.56 -23.98 9.20
C MET A 179 5.30 -22.64 9.21
N PRO A 180 5.97 -22.26 8.12
CA PRO A 180 6.56 -20.94 7.99
C PRO A 180 5.46 -19.89 8.03
N VAL A 181 5.67 -18.88 8.86
CA VAL A 181 4.80 -17.72 8.96
C VAL A 181 5.58 -16.51 8.49
N ILE A 182 5.06 -15.85 7.47
CA ILE A 182 5.55 -14.56 6.98
C ILE A 182 4.58 -13.51 7.50
N VAL A 183 5.10 -12.53 8.22
CA VAL A 183 4.32 -11.39 8.74
C VAL A 183 4.75 -10.15 7.97
N ASP A 184 3.97 -9.83 6.95
CA ASP A 184 4.12 -8.64 6.11
C ASP A 184 3.17 -7.56 6.66
N SER A 185 3.57 -6.97 7.77
CA SER A 185 2.81 -5.95 8.47
C SER A 185 3.35 -4.56 8.18
N SER A 186 2.45 -3.61 7.96
CA SER A 186 2.77 -2.19 8.07
C SER A 186 3.12 -1.82 9.52
N ASP A 187 3.82 -0.70 9.69
CA ASP A 187 3.95 -0.10 11.01
C ASP A 187 2.59 0.46 11.47
N PHE A 188 2.14 0.06 12.66
CA PHE A 188 0.89 0.57 13.25
C PHE A 188 1.17 1.82 14.10
N ARG A 189 0.21 2.76 14.08
CA ARG A 189 0.13 3.82 15.09
C ARG A 189 -0.54 3.34 16.38
#